data_AF-A0A1X1FHC4-F1
#
_entry.id   AF-A0A1X1FHC4-F1
#
_cell.length_a   1.000
_cell.length_b   1.000
_cell.length_c   1.000
_cell.angle_alpha   90.00
_cell.angle_beta   90.00
_cell.angle_gamma   90.00
#
_symmetry.space_group_name_H-M   'P 1'
#
loop_
_entity.id
_entity.type
_entity.pdbx_description
1 polymer ?
#
loop_
_entity_poly.entity_id
_entity_poly.type
_entity_poly.pdbx_seq_one_letter_code
_entity_poly.pdbx_strand_id
1 'polypeptide(L)'
;MTNSNNDWKEALNSPDAFKDLITNYFKEHKQLTGSYDIPSYYEHYTVTLDSHDGIVITLVTGMNQTGGSGNVSAPLPFKQRESMSIEDFRNLILHKKFADQDMSLADVFQTVAGVPDASDDDNN
;
A
#
# COMPACT_ATOMS: atom_id res chain seq x y z
N MET A 1 -22.37 -6.53 12.20
CA MET A 1 -22.29 -5.07 11.99
C MET A 1 -21.05 -4.88 11.15
N THR A 2 -21.23 -4.79 9.85
CA THR A 2 -20.16 -4.93 8.86
C THR A 2 -20.16 -3.63 8.07
N ASN A 3 -19.31 -2.69 8.49
CA ASN A 3 -19.19 -1.38 7.86
C ASN A 3 -17.73 -1.07 7.48
N SER A 4 -17.00 -2.11 7.07
CA SER A 4 -15.56 -2.04 6.81
C SER A 4 -15.19 -1.34 5.49
N ASN A 5 -16.13 -0.72 4.77
CA ASN A 5 -15.86 -0.04 3.50
C ASN A 5 -15.48 1.44 3.62
N ASN A 6 -15.83 2.11 4.73
CA ASN A 6 -15.55 3.54 4.89
C ASN A 6 -14.37 3.82 5.82
N ASP A 7 -13.97 2.88 6.67
CA ASP A 7 -13.08 3.17 7.78
C ASP A 7 -11.67 3.58 7.32
N TRP A 8 -11.12 3.00 6.25
CA TRP A 8 -9.74 3.29 5.83
C TRP A 8 -9.57 4.70 5.25
N LYS A 9 -10.35 5.03 4.21
CA LYS A 9 -10.30 6.36 3.56
C LYS A 9 -10.81 7.46 4.49
N GLU A 10 -11.78 7.16 5.35
CA GLU A 10 -12.25 8.11 6.35
C GLU A 10 -11.22 8.31 7.47
N ALA A 11 -10.61 7.24 7.98
CA ALA A 11 -9.57 7.33 8.99
C ALA A 11 -8.36 8.12 8.49
N LEU A 12 -8.00 8.01 7.21
CA LEU A 12 -6.95 8.86 6.62
C LEU A 12 -7.22 10.37 6.78
N ASN A 13 -8.45 10.82 7.00
CA ASN A 13 -8.73 12.24 7.26
C ASN A 13 -8.49 12.68 8.71
N SER A 14 -8.32 11.74 9.65
CA SER A 14 -8.10 12.03 11.07
C SER A 14 -6.84 11.33 11.61
N PRO A 15 -5.87 12.06 12.19
CA PRO A 15 -4.66 11.46 12.75
C PRO A 15 -4.95 10.36 13.78
N ASP A 16 -5.88 10.62 14.70
CA ASP A 16 -6.21 9.69 15.78
C ASP A 16 -6.95 8.46 15.24
N ALA A 17 -7.92 8.65 14.34
CA ALA A 17 -8.66 7.53 13.75
C ALA A 17 -7.74 6.62 12.92
N PHE A 18 -6.82 7.20 12.14
CA PHE A 18 -5.85 6.42 11.39
C PHE A 18 -4.91 5.65 12.31
N LYS A 19 -4.43 6.29 13.38
CA LYS A 19 -3.58 5.64 14.37
C LYS A 19 -4.27 4.45 15.03
N ASP A 20 -5.51 4.60 15.45
CA ASP A 20 -6.27 3.51 16.06
C ASP A 20 -6.54 2.39 15.06
N LEU A 21 -6.91 2.74 13.83
CA LEU A 21 -7.16 1.79 12.76
C LEU A 21 -5.90 0.98 12.42
N ILE A 22 -4.76 1.65 12.18
CA ILE A 22 -3.53 0.98 11.78
C ILE A 22 -2.97 0.13 12.91
N THR A 23 -3.05 0.60 14.15
CA THR A 23 -2.60 -0.14 15.33
C THR A 23 -3.47 -1.38 15.54
N ASN A 24 -4.79 -1.25 15.38
CA ASN A 24 -5.70 -2.40 15.49
C ASN A 24 -5.48 -3.41 14.37
N TYR A 25 -5.30 -2.95 13.13
CA TYR A 25 -4.94 -3.81 12.01
C TYR A 25 -3.66 -4.63 12.33
N PHE A 26 -2.62 -3.98 12.87
CA PHE A 26 -1.37 -4.67 13.20
C PHE A 26 -1.42 -5.60 14.42
N LYS A 27 -2.47 -5.53 15.25
CA LYS A 27 -2.72 -6.53 16.30
C LYS A 27 -3.15 -7.88 15.71
N GLU A 28 -3.91 -7.83 14.61
CA GLU A 28 -4.47 -9.02 13.96
C GLU A 28 -3.58 -9.49 12.78
N HIS A 29 -2.91 -8.56 12.12
CA HIS A 29 -2.08 -8.79 10.94
C HIS A 29 -0.62 -8.39 11.22
N LYS A 30 0.34 -9.25 10.86
CA LYS A 30 1.77 -8.94 11.09
C LYS A 30 2.32 -7.88 10.13
N GLN A 31 1.69 -7.73 8.97
CA GLN A 31 2.13 -6.84 7.89
C GLN A 31 0.93 -6.36 7.08
N LEU A 32 1.04 -5.15 6.53
CA LEU A 32 0.17 -4.61 5.51
C LEU A 32 0.97 -4.60 4.21
N THR A 33 0.49 -5.28 3.18
CA THR A 33 1.16 -5.31 1.88
C THR A 33 0.37 -4.50 0.87
N GLY A 34 1.04 -4.04 -0.17
CA GLY A 34 0.43 -3.32 -1.27
C GLY A 34 1.23 -3.59 -2.52
N SER A 35 0.59 -3.94 -3.63
CA SER A 35 1.29 -4.19 -4.89
C SER A 35 0.68 -3.36 -5.99
N TYR A 36 1.54 -2.74 -6.78
CA TYR A 36 1.19 -2.08 -8.02
C TYR A 36 2.02 -2.72 -9.13
N ASP A 37 1.37 -3.33 -10.12
CA ASP A 37 2.05 -4.08 -11.17
C ASP A 37 1.45 -3.72 -12.53
N ILE A 38 2.30 -3.25 -13.44
CA ILE A 38 1.97 -2.96 -14.83
C ILE A 38 2.96 -3.67 -15.75
N PRO A 39 2.63 -3.92 -17.03
CA PRO A 39 3.48 -4.71 -17.91
C PRO A 39 4.95 -4.26 -18.01
N SER A 40 5.27 -3.00 -17.75
CA SER A 40 6.64 -2.45 -17.79
C SER A 40 7.35 -2.39 -16.43
N TYR A 41 6.64 -2.44 -15.30
CA TYR A 41 7.20 -2.10 -13.98
C TYR A 41 6.29 -2.55 -12.83
N TYR A 42 6.89 -2.84 -11.67
CA TYR A 42 6.15 -3.17 -10.46
C TYR A 42 6.71 -2.45 -9.21
N GLU A 43 5.84 -2.26 -8.23
CA GLU A 43 6.13 -1.80 -6.87
C GLU A 43 5.46 -2.72 -5.85
N HIS A 44 6.23 -3.27 -4.92
CA HIS A 44 5.72 -3.99 -3.77
C HIS A 44 6.06 -3.25 -2.49
N TYR A 45 5.01 -2.88 -1.76
CA TYR A 45 5.06 -2.27 -0.46
C TYR A 45 4.78 -3.31 0.60
N THR A 46 5.61 -3.33 1.65
CA THR A 46 5.37 -4.09 2.87
C THR A 46 5.57 -3.16 4.05
N VAL A 47 4.52 -3.02 4.85
CA VAL A 47 4.46 -2.14 6.01
C VAL A 47 4.34 -3.00 7.26
N THR A 48 5.15 -2.69 8.27
CA THR A 48 5.14 -3.37 9.57
C THR A 48 5.20 -2.36 10.69
N LEU A 49 4.52 -2.66 11.80
CA LEU A 49 4.65 -1.89 13.04
C LEU A 49 6.02 -2.18 13.69
N ASP A 50 6.74 -1.13 14.05
CA ASP A 50 7.96 -1.21 14.85
C ASP A 50 7.63 -1.27 16.35
N SER A 51 8.55 -1.80 17.15
CA SER A 51 8.39 -1.93 18.60
C SER A 51 8.23 -0.61 19.37
N HIS A 52 8.48 0.53 18.73
CA HIS A 52 8.34 1.88 19.30
C HIS A 52 7.09 2.63 18.78
N ASP A 53 6.04 1.91 18.39
CA ASP A 53 4.84 2.48 17.74
C ASP A 53 5.16 3.26 16.44
N GLY A 54 6.29 2.95 15.81
CA GLY A 54 6.69 3.47 14.51
C GLY A 54 6.20 2.59 13.36
N ILE A 55 6.27 3.11 12.14
CA ILE A 55 5.98 2.35 10.93
C ILE A 55 7.27 2.13 10.15
N VAL A 56 7.50 0.89 9.74
CA VAL A 56 8.54 0.55 8.78
C VAL A 56 7.87 0.21 7.46
N ILE A 57 8.21 0.95 6.42
CA ILE A 57 7.82 0.65 5.03
C ILE A 57 9.01 0.09 4.28
N THR A 58 8.79 -1.00 3.57
CA THR A 58 9.73 -1.61 2.64
C THR A 58 9.13 -1.53 1.25
N LEU A 59 9.79 -0.82 0.35
CA LEU A 59 9.45 -0.70 -1.05
C LEU A 59 10.43 -1.53 -1.87
N VAL A 60 9.91 -2.44 -2.68
CA VAL A 60 10.67 -3.18 -3.69
C VAL A 60 10.15 -2.79 -5.07
N THR A 61 11.02 -2.24 -5.92
CA THR A 61 10.66 -1.83 -7.27
C THR A 61 11.49 -2.57 -8.30
N GLY A 62 10.92 -2.85 -9.47
CA GLY A 62 11.61 -3.54 -10.55
C GLY A 62 10.93 -3.35 -11.89
N MET A 63 11.65 -3.62 -12.98
CA MET A 63 11.12 -3.54 -14.33
C MET A 63 10.69 -4.92 -14.80
N ASN A 64 9.47 -5.01 -15.34
CA ASN A 64 8.97 -6.23 -15.97
C ASN A 64 9.62 -6.36 -17.36
N GLN A 65 10.27 -7.50 -17.64
CA GLN A 65 10.90 -7.73 -18.94
C GLN A 65 9.83 -8.00 -20.00
N THR A 66 9.49 -6.99 -20.80
CA THR A 66 8.61 -7.13 -21.96
C THR A 66 9.40 -7.57 -23.18
N GLY A 67 9.74 -8.86 -23.25
CA GLY A 67 10.32 -9.42 -24.47
C GLY A 67 11.09 -10.70 -24.22
N GLY A 68 10.55 -11.82 -24.71
CA GLY A 68 11.22 -13.11 -24.66
C GLY A 68 12.56 -13.12 -25.39
N SER A 69 13.40 -14.06 -24.97
CA SER A 69 14.65 -14.51 -25.57
C SER A 69 15.93 -13.76 -25.18
N GLY A 70 16.59 -14.30 -24.15
CA GLY A 70 18.06 -14.38 -24.08
C GLY A 70 18.79 -13.14 -23.56
N ASN A 71 19.36 -13.26 -22.35
CA ASN A 71 20.47 -12.44 -21.87
C ASN A 71 20.30 -10.92 -21.97
N VAL A 72 19.24 -10.39 -21.36
CA VAL A 72 19.21 -8.96 -21.02
C VAL A 72 19.27 -8.87 -19.49
N SER A 73 20.37 -8.34 -18.97
CA SER A 73 20.51 -8.02 -17.54
C SER A 73 19.44 -6.99 -17.18
N ALA A 74 18.25 -7.44 -16.76
CA ALA A 74 17.35 -6.55 -16.05
C ALA A 74 18.12 -6.03 -14.82
N PRO A 75 18.03 -4.72 -14.53
CA PRO A 75 18.52 -4.21 -13.26
C PRO A 75 17.93 -5.04 -12.14
N LEU A 76 18.76 -5.38 -11.15
CA LEU A 76 18.27 -6.06 -9.95
C LEU A 76 17.17 -5.19 -9.31
N PRO A 77 16.12 -5.81 -8.75
CA PRO A 77 15.08 -5.06 -8.05
C PRO A 77 15.70 -4.17 -6.99
N PHE A 78 15.28 -2.91 -6.96
CA PHE A 78 15.73 -1.97 -5.95
C PHE A 78 14.88 -2.15 -4.69
N LYS A 79 15.52 -2.23 -3.53
CA LYS A 79 14.85 -2.35 -2.24
C LYS A 79 15.23 -1.18 -1.35
N GLN A 80 14.21 -0.44 -0.93
CA GLN A 80 14.33 0.66 0.03
C GLN A 80 13.52 0.32 1.28
N ARG A 81 14.10 0.58 2.45
CA ARG A 81 13.43 0.43 3.74
C ARG A 81 13.54 1.73 4.50
N GLU A 82 12.42 2.23 4.96
CA GLU A 82 12.33 3.49 5.68
C GLU A 82 11.51 3.28 6.96
N SER A 83 11.96 3.91 8.04
CA SER A 83 11.23 3.99 9.30
C SER A 83 10.69 5.40 9.45
N MET A 84 9.42 5.53 9.81
CA MET A 84 8.72 6.81 9.95
C MET A 84 7.66 6.74 11.05
N SER A 85 7.13 7.89 11.44
CA SER A 85 6.00 7.92 12.39
C SER A 85 4.70 7.45 11.71
N ILE A 86 3.69 7.06 12.51
CA ILE A 86 2.35 6.74 11.99
C ILE A 86 1.74 7.94 11.25
N GLU A 87 2.02 9.16 11.70
CA GLU A 87 1.54 10.38 11.04
C GLU A 87 2.23 10.63 9.70
N ASP A 88 3.55 10.42 9.63
CA ASP A 88 4.29 10.51 8.36
C ASP A 88 3.79 9.45 7.38
N PHE A 89 3.50 8.23 7.86
CA PHE A 89 2.92 7.18 7.04
C PHE A 89 1.53 7.54 6.51
N ARG A 90 0.68 8.15 7.35
CA ARG A 90 -0.61 8.70 6.93
C ARG A 90 -0.44 9.74 5.81
N ASN A 91 0.47 10.69 6.00
CA ASN A 91 0.76 11.73 5.01
C ASN A 91 1.36 11.15 3.72
N LEU A 92 2.16 10.10 3.81
CA LEU A 92 2.67 9.37 2.65
C LEU A 92 1.51 8.75 1.87
N ILE A 93 0.61 8.03 2.53
CA ILE A 93 -0.55 7.40 1.87
C ILE A 93 -1.45 8.44 1.19
N LEU A 94 -1.70 9.58 1.84
CA LEU A 94 -2.54 10.66 1.29
C LEU A 94 -1.95 11.32 0.04
N HIS A 95 -0.63 11.44 -0.05
CA HIS A 95 0.03 12.22 -1.10
C HIS A 95 0.73 11.37 -2.16
N LYS A 96 0.96 10.08 -1.91
CA LYS A 96 1.65 9.18 -2.83
C LYS A 96 0.71 8.72 -3.95
N LYS A 97 0.93 9.29 -5.13
CA LYS A 97 0.33 8.84 -6.40
C LYS A 97 1.34 8.00 -7.18
N PHE A 98 0.86 6.98 -7.87
CA PHE A 98 1.71 6.22 -8.79
C PHE A 98 1.92 7.00 -10.09
N ALA A 99 2.81 6.47 -10.95
CA ALA A 99 3.06 7.06 -12.27
C ALA A 99 1.80 7.06 -13.13
N ASP A 100 0.92 6.08 -12.92
CA ASP A 100 -0.44 6.08 -13.39
C ASP A 100 -1.29 6.89 -12.40
N GLN A 101 -1.94 7.96 -12.89
CA GLN A 101 -2.71 8.87 -12.04
C GLN A 101 -4.02 8.25 -11.54
N ASP A 102 -4.38 7.08 -12.07
CA ASP A 102 -5.63 6.39 -11.77
C ASP A 102 -5.57 5.58 -10.46
N MET A 103 -4.39 5.36 -9.87
CA MET A 103 -4.24 4.70 -8.57
C MET A 103 -3.32 5.45 -7.61
N SER A 104 -3.70 5.43 -6.33
CA SER A 104 -2.90 5.93 -5.21
C SER A 104 -2.47 4.81 -4.27
N LEU A 105 -1.46 5.08 -3.43
CA LEU A 105 -1.04 4.12 -2.41
C LEU A 105 -2.19 3.78 -1.43
N ALA A 106 -3.13 4.71 -1.24
CA ALA A 106 -4.32 4.49 -0.45
C ALA A 106 -5.22 3.39 -1.04
N ASP A 107 -5.40 3.37 -2.36
CA ASP A 107 -6.25 2.38 -3.06
C ASP A 107 -5.62 0.99 -3.01
N VAL A 108 -4.29 0.93 -3.17
CA VAL A 108 -3.52 -0.31 -3.07
C VAL A 108 -3.61 -0.93 -1.66
N PHE A 109 -3.54 -0.11 -0.60
CA PHE A 109 -3.68 -0.62 0.76
C PHE A 109 -5.12 -0.90 1.17
N GLN A 110 -6.10 -0.16 0.64
CA GLN A 110 -7.51 -0.46 0.84
C GLN A 110 -7.85 -1.88 0.37
N THR A 111 -7.38 -2.24 -0.83
CA THR A 111 -7.60 -3.58 -1.42
C THR A 111 -7.06 -4.70 -0.53
N VAL A 112 -5.91 -4.48 0.13
CA VAL A 112 -5.25 -5.50 0.97
C VAL A 112 -5.78 -5.52 2.41
N ALA A 113 -6.27 -4.39 2.91
CA ALA A 113 -6.96 -4.32 4.20
C ALA A 113 -8.29 -5.09 4.22
N GLY A 114 -8.62 -5.82 3.14
CA GLY A 114 -9.85 -6.62 3.02
C GLY A 114 -11.08 -5.76 2.73
N VAL A 115 -10.86 -4.54 2.23
CA VAL A 115 -11.92 -3.61 1.85
C VAL A 115 -12.09 -3.69 0.33
N PRO A 116 -13.11 -4.41 -0.18
CA PRO A 116 -13.41 -4.38 -1.60
C PRO A 116 -13.65 -2.93 -2.02
N ASP A 117 -13.08 -2.54 -3.17
CA ASP A 117 -13.34 -1.25 -3.79
C ASP A 117 -14.85 -1.14 -4.01
N ALA A 118 -15.45 -0.01 -3.64
CA ALA A 118 -16.86 0.26 -3.94
C ALA A 118 -16.99 0.64 -5.42
N SER A 119 -16.65 -0.30 -6.29
CA SER A 119 -16.72 -0.20 -7.75
C SER A 119 -17.15 -1.54 -8.35
N ASP A 120 -18.15 -2.19 -7.75
CA ASP A 120 -18.98 -3.21 -8.39
C ASP A 120 -20.43 -2.97 -7.93
N ASP A 121 -20.97 -1.80 -8.29
CA ASP A 121 -22.42 -1.63 -8.37
C ASP A 121 -22.83 -2.03 -9.80
N ASP A 122 -23.13 -3.33 -9.90
CA ASP A 122 -24.02 -3.96 -10.86
C ASP A 122 -24.94 -2.96 -11.58
N ASN A 123 -24.77 -2.82 -12.89
CA ASN A 123 -25.88 -2.40 -13.75
C ASN A 123 -26.04 -3.40 -14.89
N ASN A 124 -26.77 -4.47 -14.52
CA ASN A 124 -27.78 -5.20 -15.30
C ASN A 124 -28.04 -4.73 -16.75
#